data_AF-A0AAE4SDS9-F1
#
_entry.id   AF-A0AAE4SDS9-F1
#
_cell.length_a   1.000
_cell.length_b   1.000
_cell.length_c   1.000
_cell.angle_alpha   90.00
_cell.angle_beta   90.00
_cell.angle_gamma   90.00
#
_symmetry.space_group_name_H-M   'P 1'
#
loop_
_entity.id
_entity.type
_entity.pdbx_description
1 polymer ?
#
loop_
_entity_poly.entity_id
_entity_poly.type
_entity_poly.pdbx_seq_one_letter_code
_entity_poly.pdbx_strand_id
1 'polypeptide(L)'
;MLSIDYTIKKDNDTYVPIEKWKNINSNIFMLTAPNGQGKSTYLNIIATGLYGHKLSEKSCHISKTIKPKLENMNKRVGKDLSFDITIKNTKGSILNLKKSLDSKDVDILENNEILNPDQFEKKYFLIYDIPEDPLGRLSHLTSEVEVEQKRYDDQLKDFSRYLNDTIKDIQSRKNPEEIEKLKKRIMDGHNETEKLSRDLETQREKHDVLYRYHILRSYKFNSEKNQEYQEQYKKLQATEANKENQKKLSSKNNKIQQTAKVQMEAIESDFEDIKNTMEDFFSNKYKAYSIIKNIDISESLKDFSIPVGFVESLDMASKQLTDYCLEDTK
;
A
#
# COMPACT_ATOMS: atom_id res chain seq x y z
N MET A 1 22.66 47.30 13.14
CA MET A 1 22.86 47.98 14.44
C MET A 1 23.45 46.98 15.41
N LEU A 2 24.52 47.35 16.10
CA LEU A 2 25.21 46.55 17.11
C LEU A 2 25.15 47.32 18.43
N SER A 3 24.57 46.71 19.46
CA SER A 3 24.65 47.14 20.85
C SER A 3 25.47 46.13 21.61
N ILE A 4 26.44 46.57 22.40
CA ILE A 4 27.28 45.69 23.20
C ILE A 4 27.54 46.33 24.55
N ASP A 5 27.22 45.56 25.58
CA ASP A 5 27.73 45.79 26.91
C ASP A 5 28.50 44.56 27.37
N TYR A 6 29.60 44.78 28.08
CA TYR A 6 30.36 43.69 28.67
C TYR A 6 31.04 44.14 29.95
N THR A 7 31.28 43.18 30.82
CA THR A 7 32.06 43.37 32.03
C THR A 7 33.08 42.25 32.13
N ILE A 8 34.36 42.62 32.18
CA ILE A 8 35.46 41.70 32.53
C ILE A 8 35.97 42.08 33.90
N LYS A 9 35.92 41.15 34.84
CA LYS A 9 36.61 41.26 36.14
C LYS A 9 37.99 40.65 36.00
N LYS A 10 39.02 41.36 36.46
CA LYS A 10 40.36 40.79 36.54
C LYS A 10 41.04 41.33 37.78
N ASP A 11 41.36 40.43 38.70
CA ASP A 11 41.91 40.76 40.01
C ASP A 11 40.97 41.75 40.75
N ASN A 12 41.34 43.03 40.86
CA ASN A 12 40.52 44.09 41.48
C ASN A 12 39.92 45.09 40.47
N ASP A 13 40.24 44.97 39.19
CA ASP A 13 39.81 45.92 38.17
C ASP A 13 38.60 45.39 37.39
N THR A 14 37.71 46.33 37.04
CA THR A 14 36.55 46.06 36.18
C THR A 14 36.72 46.78 34.86
N TYR A 15 36.74 46.02 33.76
CA TYR A 15 36.87 46.54 32.41
C TYR A 15 35.52 46.52 31.71
N VAL A 16 35.16 47.65 31.12
CA VAL A 16 33.90 47.88 30.41
C VAL A 16 34.17 48.38 28.99
N PRO A 17 33.21 48.26 28.05
CA PRO A 17 33.36 48.82 26.71
C PRO A 17 33.54 50.33 26.77
N ILE A 18 34.40 50.85 25.89
CA ILE A 18 34.48 52.28 25.65
C ILE A 18 33.12 52.77 25.16
N GLU A 19 32.60 53.87 25.73
CA GLU A 19 31.30 54.49 25.39
C GLU A 19 30.98 54.50 23.89
N LYS A 20 31.94 54.94 23.07
CA LYS A 20 31.82 55.02 21.60
C LYS A 20 31.65 53.67 20.88
N TRP A 21 31.90 52.56 21.55
CA TRP A 21 31.76 51.20 21.00
C TRP A 21 30.50 50.50 21.50
N LYS A 22 29.79 51.05 22.49
CA LYS A 22 28.58 50.43 23.04
C LYS A 22 27.46 50.36 22.02
N ASN A 23 27.27 51.39 21.21
CA ASN A 23 26.15 51.49 20.26
C ASN A 23 26.66 51.91 18.88
N ILE A 24 26.49 51.03 17.89
CA ILE A 24 26.91 51.24 16.52
C ILE A 24 25.70 51.08 15.60
N ASN A 25 25.29 52.19 14.98
CA ASN A 25 24.12 52.26 14.10
C ASN A 25 24.43 52.00 12.62
N SER A 26 25.47 51.20 12.33
CA SER A 26 25.87 50.84 10.96
C SER A 26 26.16 49.34 10.85
N ASN A 27 26.06 48.80 9.64
CA ASN A 27 26.49 47.44 9.32
C ASN A 27 28.01 47.36 9.10
N ILE A 28 28.64 48.49 8.79
CA ILE A 28 30.09 48.62 8.58
C ILE A 28 30.56 49.77 9.46
N PHE A 29 31.53 49.49 10.33
CA PHE A 29 32.08 50.49 11.23
C PHE A 29 33.58 50.26 11.41
N MET A 30 34.31 51.35 11.67
CA MET A 30 35.75 51.33 11.88
C MET A 30 36.04 51.52 13.37
N LEU A 31 36.72 50.56 13.98
CA LEU A 31 37.20 50.66 15.37
C LEU A 31 38.58 51.31 15.42
N THR A 32 38.65 52.55 15.90
CA THR A 32 39.91 53.27 16.13
C THR A 32 40.22 53.41 17.61
N ALA A 33 41.40 52.96 18.03
CA ALA A 33 41.96 53.25 19.35
C ALA A 33 43.48 53.00 19.37
N PRO A 34 44.22 53.57 20.33
CA PRO A 34 45.60 53.20 20.63
C PRO A 34 45.80 51.71 20.90
N ASN A 35 47.05 51.26 20.89
CA ASN A 35 47.41 49.92 21.33
C ASN A 35 47.15 49.77 22.85
N GLY A 36 46.78 48.57 23.28
CA GLY A 36 46.43 48.30 24.69
C GLY A 36 45.00 48.64 25.10
N GLN A 37 44.24 49.38 24.28
CA GLN A 37 42.85 49.79 24.58
C GLN A 37 41.78 48.70 24.32
N GLY A 38 42.17 47.43 24.31
CA GLY A 38 41.21 46.32 24.24
C GLY A 38 40.51 46.08 22.89
N LYS A 39 40.98 46.63 21.77
CA LYS A 39 40.39 46.41 20.43
C LYS A 39 40.20 44.92 20.10
N SER A 40 41.26 44.12 20.27
CA SER A 40 41.20 42.68 20.02
C SER A 40 40.31 41.96 21.04
N THR A 41 40.27 42.44 22.29
CA THR A 41 39.40 41.89 23.34
C THR A 41 37.93 42.09 22.97
N TYR A 42 37.56 43.29 22.52
CA TYR A 42 36.23 43.62 22.03
C TYR A 42 35.77 42.66 20.91
N LEU A 43 36.61 42.48 19.89
CA LEU A 43 36.31 41.56 18.77
C LEU A 43 36.24 40.10 19.23
N ASN A 44 37.13 39.68 20.13
CA ASN A 44 37.11 38.33 20.69
C ASN A 44 35.82 38.04 21.49
N ILE A 45 35.30 39.02 22.24
CA ILE A 45 34.04 38.88 22.99
C ILE A 45 32.88 38.64 22.01
N ILE A 46 32.79 39.45 20.94
CA ILE A 46 31.75 39.26 19.91
C ILE A 46 31.87 37.88 19.27
N ALA A 47 33.09 37.49 18.85
CA ALA A 47 33.32 36.17 18.24
C ALA A 47 33.01 35.02 19.20
N THR A 48 33.26 35.19 20.50
CA THR A 48 32.92 34.21 21.54
C THR A 48 31.41 34.11 21.73
N GLY A 49 30.72 35.25 21.71
CA GLY A 49 29.26 35.37 21.73
C GLY A 49 28.59 34.67 20.55
N LEU A 50 29.22 34.65 19.39
CA LEU A 50 28.74 34.00 18.16
C LEU A 50 29.24 32.56 18.00
N TYR A 51 29.52 31.87 19.11
CA TYR A 51 30.04 30.50 19.13
C TYR A 51 31.34 30.25 18.34
N GLY A 52 32.16 31.27 18.05
CA GLY A 52 33.39 31.08 17.25
C GLY A 52 34.38 30.04 17.81
N HIS A 53 34.29 29.71 19.09
CA HIS A 53 35.07 28.64 19.74
C HIS A 53 34.47 27.23 19.61
N LYS A 54 33.19 27.10 19.22
CA LYS A 54 32.47 25.82 19.04
C LYS A 54 32.26 25.46 17.56
N LEU A 55 32.27 26.44 16.65
CA LEU A 55 31.99 26.23 15.22
C LEU A 55 33.05 25.36 14.53
N SER A 56 32.61 24.51 13.60
CA SER A 56 33.50 23.72 12.76
C SER A 56 34.22 24.59 11.71
N GLU A 57 35.29 24.08 11.10
CA GLU A 57 35.99 24.78 10.01
C GLU A 57 35.12 24.99 8.75
N LYS A 58 33.97 24.30 8.66
CA LYS A 58 33.03 24.44 7.52
C LYS A 58 32.08 25.63 7.67
N SER A 59 31.92 26.15 8.88
CA SER A 59 30.95 27.20 9.22
C SER A 59 31.59 28.47 9.78
N CYS A 60 32.92 28.49 9.84
CA CYS A 60 33.66 29.68 10.24
C CYS A 60 34.98 29.81 9.49
N HIS A 61 35.36 31.05 9.21
CA HIS A 61 36.72 31.41 8.81
C HIS A 61 37.38 32.15 9.97
N ILE A 62 38.10 31.40 10.80
CA ILE A 62 38.83 31.92 11.96
C ILE A 62 40.23 31.32 11.95
N SER A 63 41.25 32.17 12.07
CA SER A 63 42.64 31.70 12.03
C SER A 63 42.93 30.71 13.17
N LYS A 64 43.83 29.77 12.90
CA LYS A 64 44.27 28.77 13.89
C LYS A 64 44.95 29.39 15.12
N THR A 65 45.40 30.64 15.04
CA THR A 65 45.99 31.38 16.15
C THR A 65 44.97 32.15 16.98
N ILE A 66 43.81 32.49 16.40
CA ILE A 66 42.70 33.14 17.09
C ILE A 66 41.81 32.13 17.80
N LYS A 67 41.51 30.98 17.18
CA LYS A 67 40.58 29.99 17.73
C LYS A 67 40.94 29.51 19.16
N PRO A 68 42.22 29.21 19.49
CA PRO A 68 42.62 28.88 20.86
C PRO A 68 42.45 30.06 21.84
N LYS A 69 42.57 31.31 21.37
CA LYS A 69 42.34 32.51 22.21
C LYS A 69 40.86 32.64 22.58
N LEU A 70 39.95 32.35 21.65
CA LEU A 70 38.51 32.33 21.91
C LEU A 70 38.14 31.22 22.90
N GLU A 71 38.69 30.02 22.72
CA GLU A 71 38.51 28.93 23.68
C GLU A 71 39.02 29.29 25.08
N ASN A 72 40.22 29.89 25.16
CA ASN A 72 40.78 30.34 26.43
C ASN A 72 39.97 31.46 27.07
N MET A 73 39.43 32.39 26.28
CA MET A 73 38.52 33.43 26.77
C MET A 73 37.25 32.81 27.37
N ASN A 74 36.67 31.81 26.70
CA ASN A 74 35.49 31.13 27.23
C ASN A 74 35.79 30.25 28.46
N LYS A 75 36.96 29.60 28.51
CA LYS A 75 37.36 28.65 29.59
C LYS A 75 37.97 29.34 30.82
N ARG A 76 38.88 30.30 30.64
CA ARG A 76 39.65 30.94 31.74
C ARG A 76 39.01 32.24 32.23
N VAL A 77 38.51 33.07 31.31
CA VAL A 77 37.79 34.31 31.63
C VAL A 77 36.29 34.04 31.79
N GLY A 78 35.84 32.80 31.57
CA GLY A 78 34.42 32.45 31.57
C GLY A 78 33.67 32.69 32.88
N LYS A 79 34.38 32.77 34.02
CA LYS A 79 33.79 33.14 35.33
C LYS A 79 33.79 34.64 35.61
N ASP A 80 34.56 35.39 34.84
CA ASP A 80 34.82 36.81 35.07
C ASP A 80 34.34 37.69 33.90
N LEU A 81 33.79 37.09 32.84
CA LEU A 81 33.27 37.75 31.65
C LEU A 81 31.75 37.61 31.59
N SER A 82 31.06 38.74 31.55
CA SER A 82 29.65 38.82 31.15
C SER A 82 29.51 39.75 29.96
N PHE A 83 28.52 39.47 29.11
CA PHE A 83 28.17 40.35 28.01
C PHE A 83 26.69 40.23 27.67
N ASP A 84 26.15 41.33 27.17
CA ASP A 84 24.84 41.42 26.53
C ASP A 84 25.04 42.14 25.19
N ILE A 85 24.89 41.40 24.10
CA ILE A 85 25.14 41.89 22.75
C ILE A 85 23.86 41.73 21.94
N THR A 86 23.39 42.82 21.35
CA THR A 86 22.28 42.82 20.42
C THR A 86 22.76 43.19 19.03
N ILE A 87 22.55 42.29 18.06
CA ILE A 87 22.84 42.50 16.65
C ILE A 87 21.53 42.53 15.90
N LYS A 88 21.20 43.68 15.30
CA LYS A 88 20.02 43.86 14.45
C LYS A 88 20.44 44.00 12.98
N ASN A 89 19.93 43.11 12.15
CA ASN A 89 20.11 43.15 10.70
C ASN A 89 19.14 44.15 10.04
N THR A 90 19.45 44.60 8.82
CA THR A 90 18.58 45.46 7.99
C THR A 90 17.26 44.79 7.63
N LYS A 91 17.23 43.45 7.58
CA LYS A 91 16.03 42.65 7.35
C LYS A 91 15.13 42.49 8.60
N GLY A 92 15.52 43.09 9.73
CA GLY A 92 14.71 43.10 10.96
C GLY A 92 14.97 41.95 11.94
N SER A 93 15.78 40.95 11.58
CA SER A 93 16.18 39.90 12.52
C SER A 93 17.07 40.46 13.65
N ILE A 94 16.81 40.00 14.88
CA ILE A 94 17.52 40.41 16.09
C ILE A 94 18.18 39.17 16.71
N LEU A 95 19.51 39.22 16.82
CA LEU A 95 20.33 38.27 17.54
C LEU A 95 20.71 38.87 18.89
N ASN A 96 20.32 38.23 19.99
CA ASN A 96 20.73 38.58 21.34
C ASN A 96 21.70 37.52 21.86
N LEU A 97 22.89 37.94 22.25
CA LEU A 97 23.94 37.09 22.79
C LEU A 97 24.12 37.46 24.25
N LYS A 98 23.90 36.50 25.15
CA LYS A 98 24.01 36.71 26.58
C LYS A 98 24.96 35.72 27.21
N LYS A 99 25.77 36.24 28.14
CA LYS A 99 26.59 35.45 29.04
C LYS A 99 26.63 36.11 30.41
N SER A 100 26.27 35.35 31.44
CA SER A 100 26.42 35.78 32.83
C SER A 100 27.81 35.43 33.36
N LEU A 101 28.27 36.16 34.40
CA LEU A 101 29.56 35.92 35.05
C LEU A 101 29.71 34.47 35.52
N ASP A 102 28.65 33.87 36.05
CA ASP A 102 28.72 32.51 36.62
C ASP A 102 28.50 31.39 35.59
N SER A 103 28.19 31.72 34.33
CA SER A 103 27.90 30.73 33.29
C SER A 103 29.08 30.55 32.34
N LYS A 104 29.38 29.28 32.01
CA LYS A 104 30.33 28.95 30.94
C LYS A 104 29.68 28.99 29.56
N ASP A 105 28.35 28.94 29.52
CA ASP A 105 27.58 28.87 28.31
C ASP A 105 27.15 30.26 27.84
N VAL A 106 27.03 30.35 26.51
CA VAL A 106 26.57 31.54 25.80
C VAL A 106 25.20 31.23 25.28
N ASP A 107 24.22 32.06 25.64
CA ASP A 107 22.87 31.96 25.14
C ASP A 107 22.74 32.86 23.92
N ILE A 108 22.36 32.27 22.78
CA ILE A 108 22.05 33.01 21.55
C ILE A 108 20.55 32.89 21.33
N LEU A 109 19.87 34.03 21.22
CA LEU A 109 18.46 34.10 20.85
C LEU A 109 18.30 34.85 19.53
N GLU A 110 17.65 34.24 18.54
CA GLU A 110 17.21 34.91 17.33
C GLU A 110 15.70 35.10 17.40
N ASN A 111 15.23 36.35 17.43
CA ASN A 111 13.80 36.66 17.52
C ASN A 111 13.07 35.91 18.67
N ASN A 112 13.73 35.75 19.81
CA ASN A 112 13.30 34.99 21.00
C ASN A 112 13.36 33.46 20.90
N GLU A 113 13.88 32.89 19.81
CA GLU A 113 14.17 31.46 19.71
C GLU A 113 15.62 31.17 20.09
N ILE A 114 15.83 30.17 20.95
CA ILE A 114 17.18 29.73 21.34
C ILE A 114 17.84 29.07 20.13
N LEU A 115 19.02 29.56 19.75
CA LEU A 115 19.90 28.97 18.76
C LEU A 115 21.01 28.21 19.45
N ASN A 116 21.01 26.88 19.32
CA ASN A 116 22.16 26.08 19.71
C ASN A 116 23.30 26.20 18.66
N PRO A 117 24.54 25.76 18.99
CA PRO A 117 25.67 25.85 18.07
C PRO A 117 25.43 25.21 16.70
N ASP A 118 24.77 24.05 16.65
CA ASP A 118 24.48 23.33 15.39
C ASP A 118 23.48 24.08 14.50
N GLN A 119 22.46 24.71 15.11
CA GLN A 119 21.49 25.55 14.42
C GLN A 119 22.12 26.84 13.92
N PHE A 120 23.02 27.43 14.72
CA PHE A 120 23.79 28.60 14.33
C PHE A 120 24.69 28.29 13.11
N GLU A 121 25.45 27.20 13.16
CA GLU A 121 26.33 26.71 12.09
C GLU A 121 25.60 26.50 10.75
N LYS A 122 24.34 26.06 10.79
CA LYS A 122 23.51 25.89 9.58
C LYS A 122 23.04 27.22 8.97
N LYS A 123 22.81 28.24 9.80
CA LYS A 123 22.22 29.52 9.39
C LYS A 123 23.25 30.60 9.08
N TYR A 124 24.39 30.56 9.77
CA TYR A 124 25.36 31.65 9.81
C TYR A 124 26.76 31.16 9.48
N PHE A 125 27.53 32.01 8.81
CA PHE A 125 28.94 31.81 8.56
C PHE A 125 29.75 32.92 9.24
N LEU A 126 30.57 32.56 10.21
CA LEU A 126 31.32 33.53 11.00
C LEU A 126 32.72 33.76 10.41
N ILE A 127 33.00 35.00 10.02
CA ILE A 127 34.32 35.42 9.55
C ILE A 127 34.95 36.30 10.62
N TYR A 128 36.08 35.87 11.19
CA TYR A 128 36.87 36.68 12.09
C TYR A 128 38.36 36.45 11.84
N ASP A 129 38.99 37.48 11.31
CA ASP A 129 40.38 37.43 10.92
C ASP A 129 41.19 38.61 11.48
N ILE A 130 42.43 38.32 11.85
CA ILE A 130 43.45 39.30 12.20
C ILE A 130 44.67 38.90 11.35
N PRO A 131 44.99 39.65 10.29
CA PRO A 131 46.05 39.25 9.37
C PRO A 131 47.41 39.24 10.08
N GLU A 132 48.07 38.09 10.06
CA GLU A 132 49.46 37.94 10.53
C GLU A 132 50.46 38.50 9.51
N ASP A 133 50.13 38.39 8.23
CA ASP A 133 50.79 39.08 7.12
C ASP A 133 49.76 39.89 6.30
N PRO A 134 49.72 41.23 6.49
CA PRO A 134 48.80 42.09 5.75
C PRO A 134 49.00 42.07 4.22
N LEU A 135 50.23 41.81 3.73
CA LEU A 135 50.53 41.82 2.31
C LEU A 135 50.10 40.51 1.64
N GLY A 136 50.36 39.36 2.26
CA GLY A 136 49.84 38.06 1.84
C GLY A 136 48.32 37.92 2.02
N ARG A 137 47.69 38.77 2.85
CA ARG A 137 46.24 38.67 3.11
C ARG A 137 45.39 38.81 1.85
N LEU A 138 45.79 39.62 0.88
CA LEU A 138 45.05 39.79 -0.37
C LEU A 138 44.98 38.49 -1.18
N SER A 139 46.06 37.72 -1.26
CA SER A 139 46.03 36.42 -1.96
C SER A 139 45.21 35.39 -1.20
N HIS A 140 45.26 35.42 0.14
CA HIS A 140 44.42 34.56 0.99
C HIS A 140 42.93 34.87 0.84
N LEU A 141 42.55 36.15 0.74
CA LEU A 141 41.17 36.56 0.47
C LEU A 141 40.68 36.00 -0.88
N THR A 142 41.52 36.00 -1.91
CA THR A 142 41.18 35.38 -3.20
C THR A 142 40.93 33.87 -3.05
N SER A 143 41.77 33.16 -2.31
CA SER A 143 41.57 31.73 -2.03
C SER A 143 40.34 31.45 -1.17
N GLU A 144 39.97 32.34 -0.25
CA GLU A 144 38.74 32.25 0.54
C GLU A 144 37.49 32.45 -0.30
N VAL A 145 37.55 33.37 -1.27
CA VAL A 145 36.47 33.56 -2.25
C VAL A 145 36.28 32.28 -3.08
N GLU A 146 37.37 31.61 -3.49
CA GLU A 146 37.28 30.31 -4.17
C GLU A 146 36.65 29.22 -3.29
N VAL A 147 36.99 29.18 -2.00
CA VAL A 147 36.41 28.22 -1.04
C VAL A 147 34.92 28.48 -0.82
N GLU A 148 34.50 29.75 -0.68
CA GLU A 148 33.09 30.11 -0.56
C GLU A 148 32.32 29.85 -1.86
N GLN A 149 32.90 30.14 -3.02
CA GLN A 149 32.32 29.77 -4.31
C GLN A 149 32.10 28.26 -4.41
N LYS A 150 33.08 27.46 -3.98
CA LYS A 150 32.94 26.00 -3.94
C LYS A 150 31.84 25.54 -2.99
N ARG A 151 31.66 26.21 -1.85
CA ARG A 151 30.55 25.94 -0.92
C ARG A 151 29.20 26.24 -1.56
N TYR A 152 29.07 27.36 -2.27
CA TYR A 152 27.85 27.67 -3.03
C TYR A 152 27.60 26.67 -4.15
N ASP A 153 28.65 26.23 -4.86
CA ASP A 153 28.55 25.19 -5.88
C ASP A 153 28.05 23.86 -5.29
N ASP A 154 28.55 23.47 -4.12
CA ASP A 154 28.12 22.25 -3.46
C ASP A 154 26.65 22.35 -2.97
N GLN A 155 26.24 23.51 -2.43
CA GLN A 155 24.83 23.78 -2.12
C GLN A 155 23.93 23.76 -3.37
N LEU A 156 24.39 24.32 -4.49
CA LEU A 156 23.69 24.31 -5.76
C LEU A 156 23.58 22.89 -6.33
N LYS A 157 24.62 22.05 -6.19
CA LYS A 157 24.56 20.65 -6.58
C LYS A 157 23.55 19.87 -5.76
N ASP A 158 23.52 20.07 -4.45
CA ASP A 158 22.55 19.41 -3.57
C ASP A 158 21.12 19.86 -3.91
N PHE A 159 20.91 21.15 -4.16
CA PHE A 159 19.63 21.68 -4.62
C PHE A 159 19.23 21.14 -6.00
N SER A 160 20.18 21.07 -6.94
CA SER A 160 19.97 20.48 -8.27
C SER A 160 19.62 19.01 -8.19
N ARG A 161 20.27 18.24 -7.29
CA ARG A 161 19.90 16.86 -7.01
C ARG A 161 18.48 16.77 -6.48
N TYR A 162 18.13 17.59 -5.49
CA TYR A 162 16.77 17.66 -4.96
C TYR A 162 15.73 18.00 -6.05
N LEU A 163 16.01 18.96 -6.93
CA LEU A 163 15.14 19.28 -8.07
C LEU A 163 15.02 18.12 -9.05
N ASN A 164 16.12 17.46 -9.39
CA ASN A 164 16.11 16.32 -10.29
C ASN A 164 15.36 15.12 -9.69
N ASP A 165 15.50 14.88 -8.40
CA ASP A 165 14.75 13.85 -7.68
C ASP A 165 13.27 14.22 -7.61
N THR A 166 12.93 15.48 -7.37
CA THR A 166 11.55 15.99 -7.43
C THR A 166 10.96 15.87 -8.84
N ILE A 167 11.73 16.18 -9.88
CA ILE A 167 11.33 16.02 -11.29
C ILE A 167 11.13 14.53 -11.60
N LYS A 168 12.02 13.65 -11.16
CA LYS A 168 11.86 12.20 -11.28
C LYS A 168 10.64 11.69 -10.50
N ASP A 169 10.35 12.25 -9.33
CA ASP A 169 9.15 11.93 -8.55
C ASP A 169 7.88 12.41 -9.28
N ILE A 170 7.93 13.56 -9.95
CA ILE A 170 6.84 14.06 -10.79
C ILE A 170 6.68 13.20 -12.06
N GLN A 171 7.78 12.81 -12.71
CA GLN A 171 7.79 11.99 -13.92
C GLN A 171 7.38 10.54 -13.63
N SER A 172 7.80 9.99 -12.48
CA SER A 172 7.42 8.65 -12.01
C SER A 172 5.97 8.60 -11.48
N ARG A 173 5.34 9.75 -11.24
CA ARG A 173 3.89 9.87 -10.97
C ARG A 173 2.99 9.67 -12.22
N LYS A 174 3.52 8.98 -13.23
CA LYS A 174 2.89 8.34 -14.40
C LYS A 174 2.83 9.20 -15.67
N ASN A 175 3.56 8.72 -16.67
CA ASN A 175 3.52 9.14 -18.06
C ASN A 175 2.07 9.02 -18.62
N PRO A 176 1.46 10.09 -19.14
CA PRO A 176 0.09 10.07 -19.69
C PRO A 176 -0.13 8.96 -20.74
N GLU A 177 0.90 8.62 -21.52
CA GLU A 177 0.84 7.55 -22.51
C GLU A 177 0.72 6.15 -21.90
N GLU A 178 1.36 5.91 -20.74
CA GLU A 178 1.24 4.64 -20.03
C GLU A 178 -0.11 4.51 -19.34
N ILE A 179 -0.68 5.62 -18.85
CA ILE A 179 -2.04 5.64 -18.31
C ILE A 179 -3.04 5.25 -19.41
N GLU A 180 -2.88 5.78 -20.62
CA GLU A 180 -3.81 5.48 -21.71
C GLU A 180 -3.65 4.06 -22.26
N LYS A 181 -2.42 3.53 -22.29
CA LYS A 181 -2.18 2.09 -22.54
C LYS A 181 -2.80 1.22 -21.46
N LEU A 182 -2.70 1.61 -20.18
CA LEU A 182 -3.30 0.87 -19.07
C LEU A 182 -4.82 0.92 -19.10
N LYS A 183 -5.43 2.09 -19.38
CA LYS A 183 -6.89 2.20 -19.58
C LYS A 183 -7.36 1.33 -20.73
N LYS A 184 -6.64 1.34 -21.85
CA LYS A 184 -6.96 0.47 -22.99
C LYS A 184 -6.88 -1.00 -22.60
N ARG A 185 -5.83 -1.41 -21.87
CA ARG A 185 -5.66 -2.79 -21.38
C ARG A 185 -6.75 -3.21 -20.38
N ILE A 186 -7.21 -2.28 -19.53
CA ILE A 186 -8.34 -2.51 -18.62
C ILE A 186 -9.64 -2.68 -19.41
N MET A 187 -9.88 -1.82 -20.41
CA MET A 187 -11.07 -1.89 -21.26
C MET A 187 -11.10 -3.16 -22.11
N ASP A 188 -9.97 -3.54 -22.70
CA ASP A 188 -9.81 -4.79 -23.46
C ASP A 188 -10.06 -6.00 -22.55
N GLY A 189 -9.49 -6.01 -21.34
CA GLY A 189 -9.73 -7.06 -20.35
C GLY A 189 -11.20 -7.14 -19.89
N HIS A 190 -11.87 -6.00 -19.75
CA HIS A 190 -13.30 -5.99 -19.38
C HIS A 190 -14.17 -6.60 -20.49
N ASN A 191 -13.90 -6.24 -21.75
CA ASN A 191 -14.61 -6.78 -22.91
C ASN A 191 -14.40 -8.29 -23.07
N GLU A 192 -13.17 -8.77 -22.85
CA GLU A 192 -12.85 -10.20 -22.91
C GLU A 192 -13.54 -10.97 -21.78
N THR A 193 -13.60 -10.40 -20.57
CA THR A 193 -14.32 -10.98 -19.43
C THR A 193 -15.81 -11.10 -19.71
N GLU A 194 -16.45 -10.05 -20.26
CA GLU A 194 -17.86 -10.10 -20.65
C GLU A 194 -18.14 -11.17 -21.70
N LYS A 195 -17.26 -11.29 -22.71
CA LYS A 195 -17.40 -12.32 -23.74
C LYS A 195 -17.31 -13.72 -23.15
N LEU A 196 -16.31 -13.97 -22.31
CA LEU A 196 -16.14 -15.23 -21.59
C LEU A 196 -17.34 -15.55 -20.69
N SER A 197 -17.92 -14.55 -20.02
CA SER A 197 -19.14 -14.75 -19.22
C SER A 197 -20.34 -15.18 -20.06
N ARG A 198 -20.58 -14.53 -21.22
CA ARG A 198 -21.65 -14.92 -22.14
C ARG A 198 -21.43 -16.32 -22.73
N ASP A 199 -20.19 -16.63 -23.12
CA ASP A 199 -19.84 -17.95 -23.63
C ASP A 199 -20.05 -19.02 -22.56
N LEU A 200 -19.68 -18.75 -21.31
CA LEU A 200 -19.87 -19.65 -20.18
C LEU A 200 -21.36 -19.90 -19.88
N GLU A 201 -22.18 -18.86 -19.95
CA GLU A 201 -23.63 -18.99 -19.79
C GLU A 201 -24.24 -19.85 -20.90
N THR A 202 -23.85 -19.61 -22.16
CA THR A 202 -24.26 -20.44 -23.31
C THR A 202 -23.83 -21.90 -23.14
N GLN A 203 -22.62 -22.16 -22.63
CA GLN A 203 -22.16 -23.53 -22.39
C GLN A 203 -22.89 -24.20 -21.23
N ARG A 204 -23.27 -23.44 -20.19
CA ARG A 204 -24.11 -23.96 -19.10
C ARG A 204 -25.49 -24.35 -19.60
N GLU A 205 -26.12 -23.54 -20.44
CA GLU A 205 -27.41 -23.86 -21.06
C GLU A 205 -27.31 -25.13 -21.91
N LYS A 206 -26.27 -25.25 -22.75
CA LYS A 206 -26.02 -26.48 -23.54
C LYS A 206 -25.80 -27.70 -22.66
N HIS A 207 -25.04 -27.55 -21.58
CA HIS A 207 -24.83 -28.62 -20.62
C HIS A 207 -26.14 -29.03 -19.95
N ASP A 208 -26.96 -28.07 -19.53
CA ASP A 208 -28.27 -28.35 -18.90
C ASP A 208 -29.19 -29.13 -19.84
N VAL A 209 -29.24 -28.73 -21.12
CA VAL A 209 -29.98 -29.46 -22.16
C VAL A 209 -29.46 -30.89 -22.33
N LEU A 210 -28.15 -31.07 -22.48
CA LEU A 210 -27.53 -32.39 -22.63
C LEU A 210 -27.77 -33.27 -21.40
N TYR A 211 -27.73 -32.68 -20.21
CA TYR A 211 -27.98 -33.35 -18.96
C TYR A 211 -29.44 -33.81 -18.86
N ARG A 212 -30.41 -32.94 -19.18
CA ARG A 212 -31.84 -33.29 -19.27
C ARG A 212 -32.08 -34.42 -20.27
N TYR A 213 -31.49 -34.32 -21.46
CA TYR A 213 -31.58 -35.36 -22.47
C TYR A 213 -31.01 -36.70 -21.97
N HIS A 214 -29.87 -36.67 -21.29
CA HIS A 214 -29.27 -37.86 -20.71
C HIS A 214 -30.18 -38.51 -19.66
N ILE A 215 -30.74 -37.72 -18.74
CA ILE A 215 -31.69 -38.23 -17.73
C ILE A 215 -32.89 -38.89 -18.39
N LEU A 216 -33.53 -38.20 -19.34
CA LEU A 216 -34.72 -38.73 -20.04
C LEU A 216 -34.42 -40.02 -20.80
N ARG A 217 -33.26 -40.08 -21.47
CA ARG A 217 -32.82 -41.28 -22.20
C ARG A 217 -32.56 -42.45 -21.25
N SER A 218 -31.87 -42.20 -20.14
CA SER A 218 -31.59 -43.22 -19.12
C SER A 218 -32.89 -43.73 -18.50
N TYR A 219 -33.83 -42.82 -18.22
CA TYR A 219 -35.14 -43.18 -17.71
C TYR A 219 -35.94 -44.05 -18.70
N LYS A 220 -35.98 -43.66 -19.98
CA LYS A 220 -36.64 -44.46 -21.03
C LYS A 220 -36.05 -45.86 -21.14
N PHE A 221 -34.72 -45.96 -21.19
CA PHE A 221 -34.02 -47.23 -21.26
C PHE A 221 -34.33 -48.13 -20.05
N ASN A 222 -34.34 -47.57 -18.84
CA ASN A 222 -34.67 -48.33 -17.63
C ASN A 222 -36.14 -48.75 -17.61
N SER A 223 -37.06 -47.91 -18.09
CA SER A 223 -38.48 -48.25 -18.22
C SER A 223 -38.70 -49.41 -19.21
N GLU A 224 -38.06 -49.37 -20.38
CA GLU A 224 -38.12 -50.45 -21.38
C GLU A 224 -37.57 -51.76 -20.82
N LYS A 225 -36.42 -51.71 -20.14
CA LYS A 225 -35.85 -52.88 -19.46
C LYS A 225 -36.76 -53.43 -18.37
N ASN A 226 -37.37 -52.57 -17.57
CA ASN A 226 -38.30 -53.00 -16.54
C ASN A 226 -39.51 -53.72 -17.15
N GLN A 227 -40.03 -53.22 -18.28
CA GLN A 227 -41.09 -53.88 -19.03
C GLN A 227 -40.65 -55.26 -19.57
N GLU A 228 -39.45 -55.37 -20.14
CA GLU A 228 -38.90 -56.67 -20.56
C GLU A 228 -38.80 -57.66 -19.38
N TYR A 229 -38.32 -57.20 -18.22
CA TYR A 229 -38.24 -58.04 -17.02
C TYR A 229 -39.63 -58.45 -16.51
N GLN A 230 -40.62 -57.56 -16.56
CA GLN A 230 -42.01 -57.89 -16.23
C GLN A 230 -42.57 -58.96 -17.15
N GLU A 231 -42.34 -58.87 -18.47
CA GLU A 231 -42.79 -59.89 -19.41
C GLU A 231 -42.10 -61.25 -19.18
N GLN A 232 -40.80 -61.24 -18.90
CA GLN A 232 -40.06 -62.46 -18.55
C GLN A 232 -40.58 -63.08 -17.24
N TYR A 233 -40.87 -62.26 -16.24
CA TYR A 233 -41.42 -62.70 -14.97
C TYR A 233 -42.83 -63.31 -15.13
N LYS A 234 -43.72 -62.67 -15.90
CA LYS A 234 -45.05 -63.22 -16.25
C LYS A 234 -44.95 -64.56 -16.97
N LYS A 235 -44.00 -64.69 -17.92
CA LYS A 235 -43.73 -65.97 -18.62
C LYS A 235 -43.24 -67.04 -17.65
N LEU A 236 -42.35 -66.70 -16.72
CA LEU A 236 -41.85 -67.62 -15.68
C LEU A 236 -42.98 -68.10 -14.75
N GLN A 237 -43.83 -67.20 -14.26
CA GLN A 237 -44.99 -67.57 -13.42
C GLN A 237 -45.97 -68.48 -14.18
N ALA A 238 -46.25 -68.20 -15.46
CA ALA A 238 -47.11 -69.04 -16.30
C ALA A 238 -46.52 -70.45 -16.54
N THR A 239 -45.19 -70.58 -16.57
CA THR A 239 -44.52 -71.89 -16.63
C THR A 239 -44.47 -72.63 -15.28
N GLU A 240 -44.48 -71.92 -14.15
CA GLU A 240 -44.60 -72.51 -12.81
C GLU A 240 -46.01 -73.03 -12.53
N ALA A 241 -47.06 -72.35 -13.03
CA ALA A 241 -48.45 -72.76 -12.90
C ALA A 241 -48.80 -74.06 -13.68
N ASN A 242 -47.95 -74.48 -14.61
CA ASN A 242 -48.21 -75.58 -15.55
C ASN A 242 -47.38 -76.87 -15.32
N LYS A 243 -46.65 -77.04 -14.22
CA LYS A 243 -45.81 -78.25 -14.02
C LYS A 243 -45.86 -78.84 -12.60
N GLU A 244 -46.57 -79.97 -12.50
CA GLU A 244 -46.65 -80.95 -11.40
C GLU A 244 -45.32 -81.64 -10.99
N ASN A 245 -44.13 -81.17 -11.39
CA ASN A 245 -42.86 -81.84 -11.03
C ASN A 245 -41.92 -80.91 -10.26
N GLN A 246 -42.22 -80.74 -8.96
CA GLN A 246 -41.41 -80.00 -8.00
C GLN A 246 -40.36 -80.91 -7.35
N LYS A 247 -39.08 -80.57 -7.55
CA LYS A 247 -38.01 -80.60 -6.52
C LYS A 247 -36.63 -80.13 -7.01
N LYS A 248 -36.40 -80.02 -8.33
CA LYS A 248 -35.14 -79.46 -8.89
C LYS A 248 -35.25 -78.02 -9.44
N LEU A 249 -36.45 -77.45 -9.56
CA LEU A 249 -36.70 -76.10 -10.09
C LEU A 249 -36.67 -74.98 -9.02
N SER A 250 -36.87 -75.29 -7.73
CA SER A 250 -37.09 -74.25 -6.71
C SER A 250 -35.85 -73.41 -6.38
N SER A 251 -34.63 -73.97 -6.44
CA SER A 251 -33.42 -73.18 -6.12
C SER A 251 -33.00 -72.23 -7.25
N LYS A 252 -33.29 -72.60 -8.52
CA LYS A 252 -33.00 -71.76 -9.69
C LYS A 252 -34.05 -70.66 -9.83
N ASN A 253 -35.33 -70.95 -9.57
CA ASN A 253 -36.39 -69.95 -9.55
C ASN A 253 -36.28 -69.00 -8.36
N ASN A 254 -35.89 -69.48 -7.16
CA ASN A 254 -35.62 -68.57 -6.03
C ASN A 254 -34.45 -67.63 -6.32
N LYS A 255 -33.37 -68.09 -6.97
CA LYS A 255 -32.28 -67.20 -7.38
C LYS A 255 -32.72 -66.17 -8.41
N ILE A 256 -33.57 -66.55 -9.38
CA ILE A 256 -34.13 -65.62 -10.37
C ILE A 256 -35.05 -64.61 -9.70
N GLN A 257 -35.93 -65.03 -8.79
CA GLN A 257 -36.78 -64.13 -8.01
C GLN A 257 -35.97 -63.17 -7.14
N GLN A 258 -34.92 -63.66 -6.47
CA GLN A 258 -34.07 -62.84 -5.62
C GLN A 258 -33.24 -61.84 -6.44
N THR A 259 -32.79 -62.23 -7.63
CA THR A 259 -32.09 -61.33 -8.57
C THR A 259 -33.04 -60.28 -9.13
N ALA A 260 -34.25 -60.65 -9.53
CA ALA A 260 -35.28 -59.73 -9.99
C ALA A 260 -35.67 -58.73 -8.88
N LYS A 261 -35.76 -59.20 -7.63
CA LYS A 261 -36.05 -58.34 -6.47
C LYS A 261 -34.94 -57.31 -6.22
N VAL A 262 -33.67 -57.73 -6.23
CA VAL A 262 -32.53 -56.80 -6.07
C VAL A 262 -32.47 -55.80 -7.23
N GLN A 263 -32.79 -56.22 -8.45
CA GLN A 263 -32.87 -55.31 -9.61
C GLN A 263 -34.05 -54.33 -9.49
N MET A 264 -35.18 -54.76 -8.94
CA MET A 264 -36.34 -53.90 -8.66
C MET A 264 -36.02 -52.86 -7.58
N GLU A 265 -35.37 -53.26 -6.49
CA GLU A 265 -34.93 -52.33 -5.42
C GLU A 265 -33.92 -51.30 -5.96
N ALA A 266 -33.02 -51.70 -6.87
CA ALA A 266 -32.11 -50.78 -7.53
C ALA A 266 -32.83 -49.80 -8.47
N ILE A 267 -33.82 -50.28 -9.23
CA ILE A 267 -34.65 -49.43 -10.11
C ILE A 267 -35.49 -48.45 -9.28
N GLU A 268 -36.05 -48.88 -8.14
CA GLU A 268 -36.77 -47.99 -7.21
C GLU A 268 -35.86 -46.90 -6.65
N SER A 269 -34.63 -47.25 -6.26
CA SER A 269 -33.64 -46.27 -5.78
C SER A 269 -33.28 -45.26 -6.87
N ASP A 270 -32.96 -45.73 -8.08
CA ASP A 270 -32.66 -44.86 -9.22
C ASP A 270 -33.85 -43.95 -9.57
N PHE A 271 -35.07 -44.45 -9.42
CA PHE A 271 -36.29 -43.69 -9.67
C PHE A 271 -36.48 -42.58 -8.63
N GLU A 272 -36.28 -42.88 -7.35
CA GLU A 272 -36.45 -41.88 -6.28
C GLU A 272 -35.37 -40.79 -6.37
N ASP A 273 -34.13 -41.14 -6.76
CA ASP A 273 -33.07 -40.18 -7.06
C ASP A 273 -33.43 -39.27 -8.24
N ILE A 274 -33.98 -39.84 -9.31
CA ILE A 274 -34.49 -39.07 -10.47
C ILE A 274 -35.65 -38.16 -10.05
N LYS A 275 -36.58 -38.64 -9.22
CA LYS A 275 -37.75 -37.90 -8.74
C LYS A 275 -37.35 -36.73 -7.85
N ASN A 276 -36.43 -36.93 -6.92
CA ASN A 276 -35.87 -35.87 -6.07
C ASN A 276 -35.15 -34.81 -6.92
N THR A 277 -34.36 -35.25 -7.90
CA THR A 277 -33.70 -34.34 -8.86
C THR A 277 -34.71 -33.59 -9.72
N MET A 278 -35.83 -34.21 -10.11
CA MET A 278 -36.91 -33.53 -10.84
C MET A 278 -37.68 -32.53 -9.98
N GLU A 279 -37.90 -32.80 -8.69
CA GLU A 279 -38.61 -31.90 -7.77
C GLU A 279 -37.83 -30.60 -7.50
N ASP A 280 -36.51 -30.69 -7.37
CA ASP A 280 -35.64 -29.51 -7.25
C ASP A 280 -35.62 -28.66 -8.54
N PHE A 281 -35.65 -29.30 -9.72
CA PHE A 281 -35.45 -28.62 -11.01
C PHE A 281 -36.73 -28.11 -11.69
N PHE A 282 -37.90 -28.75 -11.50
CA PHE A 282 -39.14 -28.40 -12.21
C PHE A 282 -40.15 -27.58 -11.41
N SER A 283 -39.78 -27.14 -10.20
CA SER A 283 -40.64 -26.35 -9.31
C SER A 283 -41.38 -25.22 -10.06
N ASN A 284 -42.69 -25.45 -10.25
CA ASN A 284 -43.74 -24.54 -10.73
C ASN A 284 -43.82 -24.11 -12.21
N LYS A 285 -43.01 -24.61 -13.16
CA LYS A 285 -43.06 -24.08 -14.56
C LYS A 285 -43.74 -24.94 -15.63
N TYR A 286 -43.89 -26.25 -15.46
CA TYR A 286 -44.41 -27.12 -16.54
C TYR A 286 -45.52 -28.07 -16.08
N LYS A 287 -46.62 -28.16 -16.87
CA LYS A 287 -47.77 -29.06 -16.64
C LYS A 287 -47.36 -30.53 -16.51
N ALA A 288 -46.30 -30.96 -17.19
CA ALA A 288 -45.78 -32.33 -17.14
C ALA A 288 -45.35 -32.75 -15.71
N TYR A 289 -44.81 -31.83 -14.91
CA TYR A 289 -44.42 -32.11 -13.52
C TYR A 289 -45.62 -32.47 -12.63
N SER A 290 -46.79 -31.84 -12.86
CA SER A 290 -48.01 -32.16 -12.09
C SER A 290 -48.55 -33.56 -12.35
N ILE A 291 -48.29 -34.12 -13.54
CA ILE A 291 -48.68 -35.49 -13.89
C ILE A 291 -47.72 -36.49 -13.26
N ILE A 292 -46.41 -36.20 -13.28
CA ILE A 292 -45.36 -37.07 -12.72
C ILE A 292 -45.40 -37.09 -11.19
N LYS A 293 -45.65 -35.95 -10.54
CA LYS A 293 -45.73 -35.80 -9.07
C LYS A 293 -46.85 -36.64 -8.44
N ASN A 294 -47.93 -36.87 -9.17
CA ASN A 294 -49.12 -37.56 -8.67
C ASN A 294 -49.08 -39.08 -8.87
N ILE A 295 -47.96 -39.63 -9.34
CA ILE A 295 -47.84 -41.08 -9.58
C ILE A 295 -47.24 -41.74 -8.35
N ASP A 296 -48.07 -42.54 -7.67
CA ASP A 296 -47.62 -43.43 -6.60
C ASP A 296 -47.00 -44.69 -7.23
N ILE A 297 -45.66 -44.67 -7.32
CA ILE A 297 -44.85 -45.76 -7.87
C ILE A 297 -44.92 -46.99 -6.96
N SER A 298 -45.06 -46.80 -5.65
CA SER A 298 -45.17 -47.89 -4.69
C SER A 298 -46.47 -48.67 -4.85
N GLU A 299 -47.56 -47.99 -5.21
CA GLU A 299 -48.85 -48.62 -5.54
C GLU A 299 -48.82 -49.25 -6.95
N SER A 300 -48.22 -48.56 -7.92
CA SER A 300 -48.03 -49.05 -9.30
C SER A 300 -47.15 -50.31 -9.39
N LEU A 301 -46.17 -50.44 -8.49
CA LEU A 301 -45.29 -51.61 -8.35
C LEU A 301 -45.95 -52.76 -7.58
N LYS A 302 -46.87 -52.47 -6.64
CA LYS A 302 -47.67 -53.50 -5.96
C LYS A 302 -48.68 -54.17 -6.90
N ASP A 303 -49.31 -53.39 -7.77
CA ASP A 303 -50.35 -53.89 -8.68
C ASP A 303 -49.85 -54.18 -10.10
N PHE A 304 -48.56 -53.96 -10.37
CA PHE A 304 -47.93 -54.12 -11.69
C PHE A 304 -48.71 -53.40 -12.81
N SER A 305 -49.17 -52.18 -12.55
CA SER A 305 -49.90 -51.36 -13.52
C SER A 305 -49.26 -49.98 -13.64
N ILE A 306 -48.98 -49.56 -14.87
CA ILE A 306 -48.55 -48.18 -15.16
C ILE A 306 -49.79 -47.37 -15.49
N PRO A 307 -49.98 -46.16 -14.93
CA PRO A 307 -51.13 -45.31 -15.25
C PRO A 307 -51.26 -45.05 -16.75
N VAL A 308 -52.48 -45.15 -17.27
CA VAL A 308 -52.80 -44.90 -18.68
C VAL A 308 -52.45 -43.44 -19.03
N GLY A 309 -51.70 -43.23 -20.12
CA GLY A 309 -51.25 -41.91 -20.57
C GLY A 309 -49.89 -41.47 -20.03
N PHE A 310 -49.22 -42.30 -19.21
CA PHE A 310 -47.90 -41.98 -18.67
C PHE A 310 -46.81 -41.88 -19.75
N VAL A 311 -46.76 -42.87 -20.64
CA VAL A 311 -45.81 -42.90 -21.76
C VAL A 311 -46.06 -41.72 -22.72
N GLU A 312 -47.32 -41.41 -22.99
CA GLU A 312 -47.70 -40.26 -23.83
C GLU A 312 -47.31 -38.92 -23.20
N SER A 313 -47.43 -38.80 -21.87
CA SER A 313 -47.01 -37.61 -21.12
C SER A 313 -45.49 -37.43 -21.14
N LEU A 314 -44.73 -38.53 -21.09
CA LEU A 314 -43.27 -38.52 -21.23
C LEU A 314 -42.83 -38.18 -22.65
N ASP A 315 -43.50 -38.72 -23.67
CA ASP A 315 -43.22 -38.38 -25.07
C ASP A 315 -43.56 -36.91 -25.36
N MET A 316 -44.66 -36.37 -24.81
CA MET A 316 -44.97 -34.94 -24.90
C MET A 316 -43.90 -34.07 -24.23
N ALA A 317 -43.43 -34.44 -23.03
CA ALA A 317 -42.38 -33.71 -22.34
C ALA A 317 -41.05 -33.74 -23.11
N SER A 318 -40.67 -34.91 -23.63
CA SER A 318 -39.48 -35.12 -24.45
C SER A 318 -39.53 -34.29 -25.75
N LYS A 319 -40.69 -34.27 -26.41
CA LYS A 319 -40.90 -33.49 -27.64
C LYS A 319 -40.87 -31.99 -27.38
N GLN A 320 -41.51 -31.50 -26.32
CA GLN A 320 -41.48 -30.10 -25.92
C GLN A 320 -40.06 -29.60 -25.60
N LEU A 321 -39.24 -30.44 -24.97
CA LEU A 321 -37.83 -30.14 -24.73
C LEU A 321 -37.02 -30.14 -26.03
N THR A 322 -37.32 -31.05 -26.96
CA THR A 322 -36.64 -31.12 -28.27
C THR A 322 -36.96 -29.90 -29.14
N ASP A 323 -38.22 -29.47 -29.17
CA ASP A 323 -38.68 -28.28 -29.92
C ASP A 323 -38.08 -26.99 -29.34
N TYR A 324 -38.00 -26.88 -28.00
CA TYR A 324 -37.30 -25.78 -27.32
C TYR A 324 -35.80 -25.70 -27.71
N CYS A 325 -35.14 -26.85 -27.89
CA CYS A 325 -33.73 -26.90 -28.32
C CYS A 325 -33.51 -26.53 -29.79
N LEU A 326 -34.55 -26.63 -30.64
CA LEU A 326 -34.47 -26.34 -32.07
C LEU A 326 -34.80 -24.87 -32.41
N GLU A 327 -35.65 -24.21 -31.62
CA GLU A 327 -35.96 -22.78 -31.82
C GLU A 327 -34.78 -21.85 -31.49
N ASP A 328 -33.84 -22.26 -30.62
CA ASP A 328 -32.60 -21.53 -30.28
C ASP A 328 -31.45 -21.71 -31.30
N THR A 329 -31.68 -22.42 -32.42
CA THR A 329 -30.68 -22.61 -33.50
C THR A 329 -31.01 -21.88 -34.81
N LYS A 330 -31.96 -20.93 -34.79
CA LYS A 330 -32.29 -20.07 -35.94
C LYS A 330 -31.77 -18.64 -35.79
#